data_AF-C3ZUC3-F1
#
_entry.id   AF-C3ZUC3-F1
#
_cell.length_a   1.000
_cell.length_b   1.000
_cell.length_c   1.000
_cell.angle_alpha   90.00
_cell.angle_beta   90.00
_cell.angle_gamma   90.00
#
_symmetry.space_group_name_H-M   'P 1'
#
loop_
_entity.id
_entity.type
_entity.pdbx_description
1 polymer ?
#
loop_
_entity_poly.entity_id
_entity_poly.type
_entity_poly.pdbx_seq_one_letter_code
_entity_poly.pdbx_strand_id
1 'polypeptide(L)'
;IFSGNIFHLRSPKGKYMYDLDEARQACAETGAVLASSAQLHRAWQDGYERCECGWLSDGTARYPMQEARPSCGSLIGVNHCDWQQETWDAWCYIAVSTWRLFHQRHPTGHYKYDLEEAKHACAEKNATLASYHQLYEAWQDGLDVCACAWLSDGTSRYPTQTARLVNAMLHACAVGIIR
;
A
#
# COMPACT_ATOMS: atom_id res chain seq x y z
N ILE A 1 12.46 3.96 -9.73
CA ILE A 1 12.77 3.72 -8.30
C ILE A 1 11.60 4.30 -7.53
N PHE A 2 10.79 3.44 -6.93
CA PHE A 2 9.74 3.83 -6.00
C PHE A 2 10.39 4.01 -4.63
N SER A 3 10.23 5.18 -4.03
CA SER A 3 10.83 5.49 -2.72
C SER A 3 9.70 5.84 -1.77
N GLY A 4 8.88 4.85 -1.40
CA GLY A 4 7.84 5.07 -0.41
C GLY A 4 8.43 5.24 0.99
N ASN A 5 7.84 6.10 1.80
CA ASN A 5 8.34 6.39 3.14
C ASN A 5 7.34 5.93 4.18
N ILE A 6 7.81 5.17 5.17
CA ILE A 6 7.07 4.94 6.41
C ILE A 6 7.29 6.12 7.34
N PHE A 7 6.20 6.52 8.00
CA PHE A 7 6.24 7.46 9.09
C PHE A 7 5.27 7.05 10.19
N HIS A 8 5.53 7.58 11.39
CA HIS A 8 4.76 7.29 12.59
C HIS A 8 3.83 8.46 12.89
N LEU A 9 2.55 8.18 13.15
CA LEU A 9 1.56 9.17 13.57
C LEU A 9 1.07 8.89 14.99
N ARG A 10 1.07 9.94 15.81
CA ARG A 10 0.49 9.94 17.16
C ARG A 10 -0.84 10.67 17.14
N SER A 11 -1.78 10.21 17.98
CA SER A 11 -3.05 10.88 18.20
C SER A 11 -2.86 12.25 18.85
N PRO A 12 -3.59 13.30 18.41
CA PRO A 12 -3.64 14.57 19.12
C PRO A 12 -4.11 14.43 20.57
N LYS A 13 -4.87 13.37 20.89
CA LYS A 13 -5.35 13.06 22.25
C LYS A 13 -4.23 12.55 23.18
N GLY A 14 -3.09 12.11 22.62
CA GLY A 14 -1.97 11.58 23.38
C GLY A 14 -1.35 10.34 22.74
N LYS A 15 -0.38 9.76 23.44
CA LYS A 15 0.31 8.52 23.02
C LYS A 15 -0.64 7.33 23.15
N TYR A 16 -0.69 6.51 22.10
CA TYR A 16 -1.49 5.28 22.03
C TYR A 16 -3.00 5.51 22.20
N MET A 17 -3.52 6.53 21.49
CA MET A 17 -4.92 6.93 21.56
C MET A 17 -5.61 6.87 20.18
N TYR A 18 -5.21 5.91 19.35
CA TYR A 18 -5.98 5.48 18.19
C TYR A 18 -6.42 4.03 18.36
N ASP A 19 -7.71 3.76 18.15
CA ASP A 19 -8.13 2.41 17.72
C ASP A 19 -7.70 2.15 16.26
N LEU A 20 -7.93 0.93 15.74
CA LEU A 20 -7.49 0.55 14.40
C LEU A 20 -8.15 1.39 13.29
N ASP A 21 -9.43 1.74 13.45
CA ASP A 21 -10.18 2.49 12.44
C ASP A 21 -9.82 3.98 12.49
N GLU A 22 -9.64 4.56 13.68
CA GLU A 22 -9.08 5.89 13.89
C GLU A 22 -7.66 6.00 13.30
N ALA A 23 -6.81 4.98 13.47
CA ALA A 23 -5.47 4.95 12.89
C ALA A 23 -5.51 4.93 11.35
N ARG A 24 -6.45 4.16 10.77
CA ARG A 24 -6.66 4.11 9.32
C ARG A 24 -7.11 5.47 8.79
N GLN A 25 -8.06 6.11 9.47
CA GLN A 25 -8.56 7.45 9.15
C GLN A 25 -7.43 8.49 9.23
N ALA A 26 -6.63 8.46 10.30
CA ALA A 26 -5.53 9.41 10.50
C ALA A 26 -4.45 9.32 9.40
N CYS A 27 -4.06 8.10 8.98
CA CYS A 27 -3.16 7.97 7.84
C CYS A 27 -3.78 8.55 6.56
N ALA A 28 -5.07 8.27 6.30
CA ALA A 28 -5.77 8.75 5.11
C ALA A 28 -5.84 10.28 5.05
N GLU A 29 -6.03 10.97 6.18
CA GLU A 29 -6.04 12.43 6.27
C GLU A 29 -4.69 13.06 5.88
N THR A 30 -3.58 12.32 6.03
CA THR A 30 -2.25 12.74 5.58
C THR A 30 -1.92 12.37 4.13
N GLY A 31 -2.88 11.77 3.40
CA GLY A 31 -2.66 11.26 2.04
C GLY A 31 -1.88 9.94 2.01
N ALA A 32 -1.83 9.21 3.13
CA ALA A 32 -1.17 7.92 3.27
C ALA A 32 -2.18 6.80 3.58
N VAL A 33 -1.70 5.57 3.72
CA VAL A 33 -2.48 4.43 4.21
C VAL A 33 -1.74 3.79 5.38
N LEU A 34 -2.42 2.96 6.18
CA LEU A 34 -1.70 2.13 7.17
C LEU A 34 -0.64 1.29 6.45
N ALA A 35 0.57 1.31 6.98
CA ALA A 35 1.67 0.53 6.45
C ALA A 35 1.39 -0.97 6.62
N SER A 36 1.86 -1.78 5.67
CA SER A 36 1.90 -3.23 5.84
C SER A 36 3.08 -3.65 6.71
N SER A 37 2.99 -4.83 7.31
CA SER A 37 4.12 -5.42 8.04
C SER A 37 5.36 -5.58 7.15
N ALA A 38 5.19 -5.85 5.85
CA ALA A 38 6.30 -5.96 4.91
C ALA A 38 6.97 -4.61 4.66
N GLN A 39 6.20 -3.51 4.55
CA GLN A 39 6.75 -2.17 4.41
C GLN A 39 7.52 -1.77 5.67
N LEU A 40 6.98 -2.04 6.88
CA LEU A 40 7.68 -1.76 8.15
C LEU A 40 8.97 -2.57 8.28
N HIS A 41 8.95 -3.83 7.86
CA HIS A 41 10.13 -4.68 7.84
C HIS A 41 11.21 -4.17 6.88
N ARG A 42 10.83 -3.70 5.67
CA ARG A 42 11.79 -3.07 4.74
C ARG A 42 12.40 -1.81 5.33
N ALA A 43 11.59 -0.92 5.91
CA ALA A 43 12.11 0.28 6.58
C ALA A 43 13.11 -0.09 7.69
N TRP A 44 12.82 -1.13 8.47
CA TRP A 44 13.76 -1.68 9.45
C TRP A 44 15.04 -2.23 8.79
N GLN A 45 14.97 -2.97 7.69
CA GLN A 45 16.18 -3.41 6.97
C GLN A 45 17.06 -2.24 6.51
N ASP A 46 16.44 -1.09 6.21
CA ASP A 46 17.12 0.16 5.85
C ASP A 46 17.61 0.98 7.06
N GLY A 47 17.54 0.44 8.28
CA GLY A 47 18.05 1.07 9.50
C GLY A 47 17.02 1.84 10.32
N TYR A 48 15.74 1.82 9.95
CA TYR A 48 14.70 2.51 10.71
C TYR A 48 14.47 1.86 12.09
N GLU A 49 14.43 2.66 13.15
CA GLU A 49 14.02 2.24 14.49
C GLU A 49 13.07 3.24 15.14
N ARG A 50 12.15 2.73 15.97
CA ARG A 50 11.32 3.52 16.88
C ARG A 50 10.75 2.64 17.98
N CYS A 51 11.00 3.05 19.21
CA CYS A 51 10.48 2.42 20.43
C CYS A 51 9.04 2.82 20.74
N GLU A 52 8.16 2.76 19.73
CA GLU A 52 6.76 3.15 19.85
C GLU A 52 5.90 2.17 19.05
N CYS A 53 4.83 1.71 19.67
CA CYS A 53 3.88 0.77 19.09
C CYS A 53 2.88 1.49 18.19
N GLY A 54 2.68 0.95 17.00
CA GLY A 54 1.69 1.48 16.06
C GLY A 54 0.95 0.39 15.31
N TRP A 55 -0.29 0.70 14.94
CA TRP A 55 -1.13 -0.15 14.10
C TRP A 55 -0.56 -0.30 12.68
N LEU A 56 -0.74 -1.50 12.12
CA LEU A 56 -0.47 -1.86 10.74
C LEU A 56 -1.77 -2.27 10.02
N SER A 57 -1.71 -2.37 8.69
CA SER A 57 -2.88 -2.69 7.86
C SER A 57 -3.46 -4.09 8.09
N ASP A 58 -2.69 -5.01 8.66
CA ASP A 58 -3.13 -6.37 9.05
C ASP A 58 -3.84 -6.41 10.41
N GLY A 59 -4.02 -5.26 11.06
CA GLY A 59 -4.64 -5.16 12.39
C GLY A 59 -3.71 -5.56 13.54
N THR A 60 -2.42 -5.81 13.26
CA THR A 60 -1.42 -6.01 14.32
C THR A 60 -0.80 -4.68 14.72
N ALA A 61 -0.36 -4.58 15.97
CA ALA A 61 0.46 -3.47 16.44
C ALA A 61 1.90 -3.93 16.61
N ARG A 62 2.85 -3.18 16.06
CA ARG A 62 4.28 -3.55 16.04
C ARG A 62 5.20 -2.34 16.22
N TYR A 63 6.48 -2.60 16.51
CA TYR A 63 7.52 -1.58 16.62
C TYR A 63 8.89 -2.10 16.10
N PRO A 64 9.64 -1.33 15.30
CA PRO A 64 10.94 -1.73 14.78
C PRO A 64 12.10 -1.30 15.70
N MET A 65 13.02 -2.23 16.00
CA MET A 65 14.24 -1.97 16.79
C MET A 65 15.49 -2.45 16.05
N GLN A 66 16.47 -1.57 15.84
CA GLN A 66 17.81 -1.97 15.35
C GLN A 66 18.68 -2.57 16.44
N GLU A 67 18.51 -2.09 17.68
CA GLU A 67 19.31 -2.48 18.81
C GLU A 67 18.41 -2.77 20.02
N ALA A 68 18.82 -3.74 20.84
CA ALA A 68 18.15 -4.03 22.10
C ALA A 68 18.33 -2.85 23.08
N ARG A 69 17.24 -2.36 23.67
CA ARG A 69 17.26 -1.26 24.64
C ARG A 69 16.42 -1.59 25.87
N PRO A 70 16.93 -1.41 27.10
CA PRO A 70 16.18 -1.75 28.32
C PRO A 70 14.76 -1.16 28.39
N SER A 71 14.54 0.05 27.86
CA SER A 71 13.24 0.72 27.85
C SER A 71 12.28 0.26 26.75
N CYS A 72 12.75 -0.55 25.80
CA CYS A 72 12.04 -0.93 24.56
C CYS A 72 11.93 -2.45 24.36
N GLY A 73 12.51 -3.22 25.29
CA GLY A 73 12.68 -4.66 25.18
C GLY A 73 14.05 -5.06 24.63
N SER A 74 14.35 -6.36 24.74
CA SER A 74 15.64 -6.96 24.39
C SER A 74 15.68 -7.54 22.97
N LEU A 75 14.62 -7.35 22.17
CA LEU A 75 14.47 -7.96 20.86
C LEU A 75 14.80 -6.97 19.73
N ILE A 76 15.67 -7.40 18.83
CA ILE A 76 15.98 -6.71 17.56
C ILE A 76 15.01 -7.23 16.49
N GLY A 77 14.50 -6.34 15.64
CA GLY A 77 13.55 -6.66 14.58
C GLY A 77 12.26 -5.85 14.65
N VAL A 78 11.27 -6.28 13.87
CA VAL A 78 9.89 -5.76 13.94
C VAL A 78 9.13 -6.60 14.95
N ASN A 79 8.99 -6.07 16.16
CA ASN A 79 8.45 -6.78 17.32
C ASN A 79 6.95 -6.52 17.48
N HIS A 80 6.21 -7.49 18.02
CA HIS A 80 4.80 -7.35 18.35
C HIS A 80 4.60 -6.53 19.63
N CYS A 81 3.53 -5.75 19.65
CA CYS A 81 3.10 -5.00 20.82
C CYS A 81 2.20 -5.87 21.70
N ASP A 82 2.80 -6.73 22.52
CA ASP A 82 2.07 -7.66 23.39
C ASP A 82 1.67 -7.05 24.74
N TRP A 83 1.51 -5.73 24.81
CA TRP A 83 1.03 -5.07 26.02
C TRP A 83 -0.51 -5.15 26.01
N GLN A 84 -1.13 -5.39 27.18
CA GLN A 84 -2.59 -5.48 27.33
C GLN A 84 -3.25 -4.10 27.11
N GLN A 85 -3.21 -3.62 25.86
CA GLN A 85 -3.72 -2.34 25.40
C GLN A 85 -4.52 -2.57 24.11
N GLU A 86 -5.62 -1.83 23.98
CA GLU A 86 -6.53 -1.89 22.83
C GLU A 86 -6.31 -0.74 21.84
N THR A 87 -5.41 0.19 22.16
CA THR A 87 -5.14 1.40 21.37
C THR A 87 -3.64 1.62 21.20
N TRP A 88 -3.23 2.19 20.07
CA TRP A 88 -1.83 2.39 19.68
C TRP A 88 -1.66 3.69 18.88
N ASP A 89 -0.42 4.02 18.52
CA ASP A 89 -0.14 5.04 17.51
C ASP A 89 -0.35 4.39 16.11
N ALA A 90 0.02 5.03 15.01
CA ALA A 90 -0.19 4.48 13.67
C ALA A 90 1.10 4.49 12.83
N TRP A 91 1.34 3.39 12.12
CA TRP A 91 2.35 3.35 11.06
C TRP A 91 1.68 3.66 9.73
N CYS A 92 2.09 4.75 9.09
CA CYS A 92 1.57 5.17 7.80
C CYS A 92 2.63 5.00 6.70
N TYR A 93 2.17 4.70 5.50
CA TYR A 93 3.00 4.56 4.32
C TYR A 93 2.51 5.47 3.21
N ILE A 94 3.42 6.30 2.68
CA ILE A 94 3.17 7.07 1.46
C ILE A 94 3.94 6.45 0.29
N ALA A 95 3.19 6.04 -0.72
CA ALA A 95 3.69 5.61 -2.01
C ALA A 95 4.30 6.82 -2.77
N VAL A 96 5.63 6.89 -2.89
CA VAL A 96 6.27 7.87 -3.78
C VAL A 96 6.76 7.17 -5.04
N SER A 97 5.93 7.25 -6.09
CA SER A 97 6.25 6.80 -7.43
C SER A 97 6.47 7.97 -8.39
N THR A 98 7.28 7.74 -9.42
CA THR A 98 7.35 8.56 -10.64
C THR A 98 6.22 8.27 -11.63
N TRP A 99 5.26 7.43 -11.24
CA TRP A 99 4.17 6.93 -12.07
C TRP A 99 2.95 6.64 -11.21
N ARG A 100 1.75 6.62 -11.75
CA ARG A 100 0.55 6.26 -10.97
C ARG A 100 -0.26 5.21 -11.70
N LEU A 101 -0.58 4.13 -10.99
CA LEU A 101 -1.52 3.13 -11.49
C LEU A 101 -2.94 3.62 -11.29
N PHE A 102 -3.79 3.43 -12.29
CA PHE A 102 -5.23 3.53 -12.11
C PHE A 102 -5.91 2.50 -13.00
N HIS A 103 -7.14 2.15 -12.64
CA HIS A 103 -7.92 1.22 -13.44
C HIS A 103 -8.98 1.97 -14.25
N GLN A 104 -9.19 1.57 -15.50
CA GLN A 104 -10.22 2.11 -16.38
C GLN A 104 -11.26 1.03 -16.74
N ARG A 105 -12.53 1.37 -16.53
CA ARG A 105 -13.66 0.54 -16.94
C ARG A 105 -14.12 0.94 -18.34
N HIS A 106 -14.49 -0.04 -19.16
CA HIS A 106 -15.08 0.20 -20.47
C HIS A 106 -16.45 0.92 -20.34
N PRO A 107 -16.76 1.94 -21.16
CA PRO A 107 -17.99 2.74 -21.04
C PRO A 107 -19.28 1.93 -21.17
N THR A 108 -19.32 0.93 -22.06
CA THR A 108 -20.54 0.19 -22.43
C THR A 108 -20.63 -1.23 -21.84
N GLY A 109 -19.85 -1.54 -20.81
CA GLY A 109 -19.92 -2.83 -20.10
C GLY A 109 -18.63 -3.66 -20.16
N HIS A 110 -18.63 -4.77 -19.42
CA HIS A 110 -17.47 -5.61 -19.12
C HIS A 110 -16.94 -6.35 -20.38
N TYR A 111 -15.63 -6.67 -20.42
CA TYR A 111 -14.96 -7.52 -21.44
C TYR A 111 -14.91 -7.02 -22.89
N LYS A 112 -14.88 -5.72 -23.14
CA LYS A 112 -14.92 -5.20 -24.52
C LYS A 112 -13.62 -4.67 -25.09
N TYR A 113 -12.57 -4.46 -24.29
CA TYR A 113 -11.31 -3.97 -24.85
C TYR A 113 -10.41 -5.13 -25.30
N ASP A 114 -10.12 -5.18 -26.59
CA ASP A 114 -8.93 -5.88 -27.07
C ASP A 114 -7.65 -5.12 -26.65
N LEU A 115 -6.47 -5.70 -26.95
CA LEU A 115 -5.20 -5.11 -26.56
C LEU A 115 -4.97 -3.71 -27.16
N GLU A 116 -5.40 -3.49 -28.40
CA GLU A 116 -5.20 -2.22 -29.09
C GLU A 116 -6.14 -1.14 -28.57
N GLU A 117 -7.40 -1.50 -28.32
CA GLU A 117 -8.34 -0.58 -27.69
C GLU A 117 -7.94 -0.24 -26.25
N ALA A 118 -7.34 -1.17 -25.51
CA ALA A 118 -6.81 -0.91 -24.17
C ALA A 118 -5.64 0.08 -24.21
N LYS A 119 -4.72 -0.05 -25.19
CA LYS A 119 -3.66 0.94 -25.43
C LYS A 119 -4.26 2.31 -25.75
N HIS A 120 -5.25 2.36 -26.65
CA HIS A 120 -5.90 3.59 -27.05
C HIS A 120 -6.59 4.29 -25.87
N ALA A 121 -7.35 3.53 -25.07
CA ALA A 121 -8.05 4.06 -23.90
C ALA A 121 -7.11 4.63 -22.84
N CYS A 122 -5.94 4.01 -22.61
CA CYS A 122 -4.92 4.60 -21.75
C CYS A 122 -4.33 5.87 -22.40
N ALA A 123 -4.02 5.83 -23.70
CA ALA A 123 -3.44 6.97 -24.42
C ALA A 123 -4.34 8.22 -24.41
N GLU A 124 -5.66 8.06 -24.52
CA GLU A 124 -6.65 9.15 -24.38
C GLU A 124 -6.56 9.89 -23.04
N LYS A 125 -5.98 9.25 -22.01
CA LYS A 125 -5.77 9.82 -20.68
C LYS A 125 -4.31 10.22 -20.42
N ASN A 126 -3.50 10.36 -21.47
CA ASN A 126 -2.06 10.57 -21.37
C ASN A 126 -1.35 9.47 -20.56
N ALA A 127 -1.86 8.24 -20.63
CA ALA A 127 -1.35 7.06 -19.95
C ALA A 127 -0.83 6.03 -20.95
N THR A 128 -0.06 5.07 -20.46
CA THR A 128 0.29 3.85 -21.19
C THR A 128 -0.22 2.64 -20.42
N LEU A 129 -0.27 1.46 -21.06
CA LEU A 129 -0.47 0.23 -20.31
C LEU A 129 0.66 0.06 -19.30
N ALA A 130 0.33 -0.40 -18.10
CA ALA A 130 1.32 -0.69 -17.07
C ALA A 130 2.21 -1.87 -17.48
N SER A 131 3.48 -1.85 -17.11
CA SER A 131 4.31 -3.05 -17.16
C SER A 131 3.95 -4.02 -16.03
N TYR A 132 4.34 -5.29 -16.18
CA TYR A 132 4.21 -6.26 -15.09
C TYR A 132 4.86 -5.78 -13.80
N HIS A 133 6.04 -5.16 -13.90
CA HIS A 133 6.76 -4.68 -12.73
C HIS A 133 5.99 -3.57 -12.02
N GLN A 134 5.46 -2.58 -12.75
CA GLN A 134 4.61 -1.53 -12.17
C GLN A 134 3.36 -2.12 -11.51
N LEU A 135 2.69 -3.09 -12.15
CA LEU A 135 1.54 -3.74 -11.55
C LEU A 135 1.93 -4.49 -10.27
N TYR A 136 3.04 -5.22 -10.29
CA TYR A 136 3.53 -6.01 -9.17
C TYR A 136 3.94 -5.13 -7.98
N GLU A 137 4.63 -4.01 -8.23
CA GLU A 137 4.97 -3.02 -7.21
C GLU A 137 3.71 -2.47 -6.54
N ALA A 138 2.72 -2.04 -7.33
CA ALA A 138 1.44 -1.58 -6.78
C ALA A 138 0.72 -2.67 -5.97
N TRP A 139 0.74 -3.92 -6.44
CA TRP A 139 0.19 -5.07 -5.71
C TRP A 139 0.92 -5.30 -4.39
N GLN A 140 2.25 -5.21 -4.33
CA GLN A 140 2.98 -5.34 -3.06
C GLN A 140 2.63 -4.25 -2.04
N ASP A 141 2.15 -3.09 -2.52
CA ASP A 141 1.81 -1.94 -1.70
C ASP A 141 0.31 -1.80 -1.35
N GLY A 142 -0.48 -2.86 -1.55
CA GLY A 142 -1.88 -2.88 -1.13
C GLY A 142 -2.90 -2.75 -2.26
N LEU A 143 -2.46 -2.70 -3.53
CA LEU A 143 -3.41 -2.76 -4.64
C LEU A 143 -4.17 -4.09 -4.62
N ASP A 144 -5.45 -4.01 -4.27
CA ASP A 144 -6.37 -5.15 -4.21
C ASP A 144 -7.58 -4.90 -5.10
N VAL A 145 -7.37 -5.09 -6.40
CA VAL A 145 -8.37 -4.87 -7.44
C VAL A 145 -8.87 -6.20 -7.98
N CYS A 146 -10.16 -6.43 -7.76
CA CYS A 146 -10.88 -7.62 -8.16
C CYS A 146 -11.25 -7.54 -9.66
N ALA A 147 -10.26 -7.47 -10.55
CA ALA A 147 -10.45 -7.33 -12.00
C ALA A 147 -9.22 -7.69 -12.85
N CYS A 148 -9.41 -8.20 -14.08
CA CYS A 148 -8.31 -8.54 -14.99
C CYS A 148 -7.93 -7.40 -15.94
N ALA A 149 -6.64 -7.10 -16.02
CA ALA A 149 -6.10 -5.96 -16.73
C ALA A 149 -5.04 -6.34 -17.78
N TRP A 150 -5.11 -5.72 -18.97
CA TRP A 150 -4.04 -5.75 -19.96
C TRP A 150 -2.78 -5.04 -19.47
N LEU A 151 -1.63 -5.61 -19.80
CA LEU A 151 -0.31 -5.05 -19.54
C LEU A 151 0.40 -4.70 -20.86
N SER A 152 1.46 -3.91 -20.75
CA SER A 152 2.25 -3.45 -21.89
C SER A 152 2.90 -4.58 -22.70
N ASP A 153 3.07 -5.77 -22.10
CA ASP A 153 3.61 -6.97 -22.75
C ASP A 153 2.53 -7.81 -23.47
N GLY A 154 1.28 -7.34 -23.48
CA GLY A 154 0.16 -8.05 -24.08
C GLY A 154 -0.38 -9.20 -23.23
N THR A 155 0.05 -9.33 -21.97
CA THR A 155 -0.55 -10.29 -21.02
C THR A 155 -1.67 -9.65 -20.23
N SER A 156 -2.55 -10.48 -19.66
CA SER A 156 -3.59 -10.04 -18.73
C SER A 156 -3.32 -10.57 -17.31
N ARG A 157 -3.42 -9.72 -16.29
CA ARG A 157 -3.18 -10.08 -14.88
C ARG A 157 -4.30 -9.63 -13.95
N TYR A 158 -4.39 -10.26 -12.77
CA TYR A 158 -5.43 -10.02 -11.78
C TYR A 158 -4.80 -9.66 -10.42
N PRO A 159 -4.57 -8.36 -10.12
CA PRO A 159 -3.88 -7.93 -8.91
C PRO A 159 -4.83 -7.89 -7.70
N THR A 160 -5.14 -9.06 -7.11
CA THR A 160 -5.91 -9.15 -5.86
C THR A 160 -5.04 -9.61 -4.70
N GLN A 161 -5.24 -9.04 -3.53
CA GLN A 161 -4.64 -9.50 -2.28
C GLN A 161 -5.59 -10.37 -1.46
N THR A 162 -6.90 -10.11 -1.57
CA THR A 162 -7.92 -10.83 -0.81
C THR A 162 -8.74 -11.72 -1.74
N ALA A 163 -8.85 -13.01 -1.43
CA ALA A 163 -9.76 -13.88 -2.16
C ALA A 163 -11.20 -13.37 -2.04
N ARG A 164 -11.79 -12.92 -3.16
CA ARG A 164 -13.16 -12.41 -3.25
C ARG A 164 -13.89 -13.09 -4.41
N LEU A 165 -15.21 -13.24 -4.27
CA LEU A 165 -16.05 -13.60 -5.41
C LEU A 165 -15.92 -12.50 -6.47
N VAL A 166 -15.54 -12.90 -7.68
CA VAL A 166 -15.25 -11.98 -8.79
C VAL A 166 -16.53 -11.25 -9.19
N ASN A 167 -16.67 -9.98 -8.77
CA ASN A 167 -17.85 -9.17 -9.07
C ASN A 167 -17.59 -8.05 -10.10
N ALA A 168 -16.37 -7.91 -10.61
CA ALA A 168 -16.06 -6.90 -11.63
C ALA A 168 -14.83 -7.26 -12.50
N MET A 169 -14.74 -6.60 -13.66
CA MET A 169 -13.57 -6.65 -14.55
C MET A 169 -13.22 -5.22 -14.98
N LEU A 170 -11.93 -4.86 -14.88
CA LEU A 170 -11.33 -3.52 -14.98
C LEU A 170 -9.95 -3.66 -15.63
N HIS A 171 -9.53 -2.68 -16.44
CA HIS A 171 -8.19 -2.67 -17.06
C HIS A 171 -7.23 -1.78 -16.27
N ALA A 172 -5.91 -2.03 -16.29
CA ALA A 172 -4.90 -1.28 -15.52
C ALA A 172 -4.07 -0.37 -16.45
N CYS A 173 -4.23 0.93 -16.31
CA CYS A 173 -3.41 1.93 -16.98
C CYS A 173 -2.37 2.49 -16.00
N ALA A 174 -1.18 2.81 -16.49
CA ALA A 174 -0.15 3.54 -15.76
C ALA A 174 0.17 4.86 -16.46
N VAL A 175 0.18 5.97 -15.73
CA VAL A 175 0.71 7.26 -16.22
C VAL A 175 2.10 7.45 -15.66
N GLY A 176 3.07 7.77 -16.52
CA GLY A 176 4.32 8.38 -16.07
C GLY A 176 4.03 9.80 -15.59
N ILE A 177 4.19 10.06 -14.29
CA ILE A 177 4.09 11.41 -13.75
C ILE A 177 5.46 12.05 -13.94
N ILE A 178 5.63 12.79 -15.03
CA ILE A 178 6.74 13.73 -15.14
C ILE A 178 6.47 14.81 -14.09
N ARG A 179 7.31 14.89 -13.05
CA ARG A 179 7.30 15.98 -12.07
C ARG A 179 7.86 17.25 -12.69
#